data_AF-F8NYJ7-F1
#
_entry.id   AF-F8NYJ7-F1
#
_cell.length_a   1.000
_cell.length_b   1.000
_cell.length_c   1.000
_cell.angle_alpha   90.00
_cell.angle_beta   90.00
_cell.angle_gamma   90.00
#
_symmetry.space_group_name_H-M   'P 1'
#
loop_
_entity.id
_entity.type
_entity.pdbx_description
1 polymer ?
#
loop_
_entity_poly.entity_id
_entity_poly.type
_entity_poly.pdbx_seq_one_letter_code
_entity_poly.pdbx_strand_id
1 'polypeptide(L)'
;MPGETSGGHLPTITDRINALSSALRNSYTFPCKTHVQCSLLSRSIYASYSKIKHTQLLHHKAQNARKSTLLDSRFKACGSRASLQRHENNLLVLLDATAMSGDETDNEVQGAPKTYLISRPHWQSPEMKDFMRKLDHIYRENWRNPHGRRATAGNAPRIRIASNRCEPGHAPRGLWRNCYDSNWLKDLRGWQRDKLDIVDKDYDFTISDSEL
;
A
#
# COMPACT_ATOMS: atom_id res chain seq x y z
N MET A 1 13.74 -26.46 34.26
CA MET A 1 14.13 -25.11 33.80
C MET A 1 14.58 -25.22 32.35
N PRO A 2 13.70 -25.04 31.35
CA PRO A 2 14.14 -24.97 29.96
C PRO A 2 14.59 -23.55 29.63
N GLY A 3 15.79 -23.43 29.05
CA GLY A 3 16.40 -22.17 28.66
C GLY A 3 15.69 -21.55 27.44
N GLU A 4 15.44 -20.25 27.54
CA GLU A 4 14.96 -19.43 26.44
C GLU A 4 16.05 -19.30 25.37
N THR A 5 15.79 -19.84 24.19
CA THR A 5 16.55 -19.54 22.98
C THR A 5 16.15 -18.16 22.47
N SER A 6 17.04 -17.18 22.63
CA SER A 6 16.92 -15.86 22.02
C SER A 6 16.78 -16.01 20.49
N GLY A 7 15.56 -15.78 19.97
CA GLY A 7 15.32 -15.71 18.54
C GLY A 7 16.11 -14.55 17.94
N GLY A 8 17.14 -14.87 17.14
CA GLY A 8 17.91 -13.88 16.40
C GLY A 8 17.00 -13.12 15.44
N HIS A 9 16.68 -11.87 15.77
CA HIS A 9 15.99 -10.98 14.86
C HIS A 9 16.93 -10.67 13.68
N LEU A 10 16.64 -11.25 12.52
CA LEU A 10 17.37 -10.91 11.30
C LEU A 10 17.17 -9.43 11.01
N PRO A 11 18.25 -8.64 10.81
CA PRO A 11 18.15 -7.20 10.61
C PRO A 11 17.32 -6.89 9.38
N THR A 12 16.36 -5.97 9.53
CA THR A 12 15.51 -5.52 8.43
C THR A 12 16.34 -4.80 7.38
N ILE A 13 15.81 -4.63 6.16
CA ILE A 13 16.49 -3.87 5.10
C ILE A 13 16.83 -2.44 5.56
N THR A 14 15.95 -1.84 6.37
CA THR A 14 16.15 -0.52 6.97
C THR A 14 17.36 -0.50 7.92
N ASP A 15 17.52 -1.54 8.74
CA ASP A 15 18.68 -1.67 9.65
C ASP A 15 19.99 -1.79 8.87
N ARG A 16 19.97 -2.54 7.76
CA ARG A 16 21.13 -2.68 6.88
C ARG A 16 21.50 -1.36 6.20
N ILE A 17 20.53 -0.54 5.80
CA ILE A 17 20.79 0.80 5.22
C ILE A 17 21.37 1.74 6.27
N ASN A 18 20.80 1.74 7.48
CA ASN A 18 21.29 2.58 8.57
C ASN A 18 22.74 2.22 8.93
N ALA A 19 23.05 0.92 9.00
CA ALA A 19 24.41 0.44 9.21
C ALA A 19 25.36 0.86 8.07
N LEU A 20 24.98 0.69 6.80
CA LEU A 20 25.78 1.10 5.65
C LEU A 20 25.96 2.62 5.55
N SER A 21 24.93 3.39 5.87
CA SER A 21 24.98 4.86 5.88
C SER A 21 25.90 5.37 7.00
N SER A 22 25.88 4.73 8.17
CA SER A 22 26.80 5.04 9.27
C SER A 22 28.23 4.59 8.95
N ALA A 23 28.42 3.45 8.29
CA ALA A 23 29.73 3.01 7.82
C ALA A 23 30.31 3.95 6.75
N LEU A 24 29.50 4.47 5.83
CA LEU A 24 29.92 5.50 4.88
C LEU A 24 30.39 6.77 5.61
N ARG A 25 29.61 7.27 6.57
CA ARG A 25 29.99 8.44 7.38
C ARG A 25 31.30 8.21 8.14
N ASN A 26 31.48 7.01 8.71
CA ASN A 26 32.67 6.67 9.48
C ASN A 26 33.91 6.37 8.62
N SER A 27 33.73 5.97 7.35
CA SER A 27 34.86 5.74 6.43
C SER A 27 35.67 7.01 6.16
N TYR A 28 35.11 8.20 6.43
CA TYR A 28 35.78 9.49 6.33
C TYR A 28 36.41 10.00 7.64
N THR A 29 36.27 9.27 8.77
CA THR A 29 36.77 9.69 10.10
C THR A 29 37.88 8.82 10.68
N PHE A 30 38.24 7.70 10.04
CA PHE A 30 39.38 6.86 10.46
C PHE A 30 40.65 7.16 9.65
N PRO A 31 41.82 7.32 10.29
CA PRO A 31 43.10 7.41 9.59
C PRO A 31 43.41 6.04 8.96
N CYS A 32 43.04 5.86 7.69
CA CYS A 32 43.29 4.62 6.96
C CYS A 32 44.76 4.53 6.56
N LYS A 33 45.40 3.37 6.78
CA LYS A 33 46.85 3.17 6.61
C LYS A 33 47.38 3.38 5.18
N THR A 34 46.50 3.45 4.16
CA THR A 34 46.82 3.98 2.82
C THR A 34 45.57 4.58 2.15
N HIS A 35 45.73 5.69 1.41
CA HIS A 35 44.65 6.38 0.68
C HIS A 35 43.88 5.47 -0.31
N VAL A 36 44.58 4.47 -0.88
CA VAL A 36 44.01 3.51 -1.85
C VAL A 36 43.02 2.56 -1.18
N GLN A 37 43.33 2.00 -0.01
CA GLN A 37 42.43 1.09 0.71
C GLN A 37 41.14 1.79 1.18
N CYS A 38 41.25 3.05 1.61
CA CYS A 38 40.09 3.86 2.00
C CYS A 38 39.14 4.11 0.82
N SER A 39 39.69 4.39 -0.37
CA SER A 39 38.92 4.67 -1.58
C SER A 39 38.18 3.45 -2.17
N LEU A 40 38.73 2.24 -2.01
CA LEU A 40 38.12 1.01 -2.51
C LEU A 40 36.98 0.52 -1.59
N LEU A 41 37.16 0.64 -0.27
CA LEU A 41 36.13 0.32 0.72
C LEU A 41 34.94 1.27 0.61
N SER A 42 35.19 2.58 0.47
CA SER A 42 34.11 3.56 0.30
C SER A 42 33.33 3.35 -1.01
N ARG A 43 34.00 3.00 -2.12
CA ARG A 43 33.34 2.63 -3.39
C ARG A 43 32.48 1.38 -3.26
N SER A 44 32.95 0.33 -2.58
CA SER A 44 32.19 -0.92 -2.37
C SER A 44 30.95 -0.71 -1.49
N ILE A 45 31.11 0.03 -0.39
CA ILE A 45 29.99 0.37 0.52
C ILE A 45 28.99 1.28 -0.20
N TYR A 46 29.45 2.27 -0.97
CA TYR A 46 28.58 3.16 -1.74
C TYR A 46 27.81 2.41 -2.83
N ALA A 47 28.48 1.51 -3.57
CA ALA A 47 27.83 0.66 -4.57
C ALA A 47 26.74 -0.23 -3.92
N SER A 48 27.02 -0.81 -2.75
CA SER A 48 26.05 -1.62 -2.00
C SER A 48 24.87 -0.79 -1.52
N TYR A 49 25.12 0.38 -0.94
CA TYR A 49 24.10 1.33 -0.52
C TYR A 49 23.22 1.79 -1.68
N SER A 50 23.83 2.15 -2.81
CA SER A 50 23.12 2.58 -4.03
C SER A 50 22.22 1.48 -4.59
N LYS A 51 22.70 0.22 -4.61
CA LYS A 51 21.90 -0.93 -5.04
C LYS A 51 20.67 -1.13 -4.15
N ILE A 52 20.83 -1.08 -2.83
CA ILE A 52 19.71 -1.27 -1.89
C ILE A 52 18.69 -0.12 -2.00
N LYS A 53 19.16 1.13 -2.12
CA LYS A 53 18.25 2.27 -2.35
C LYS A 53 17.48 2.14 -3.66
N HIS A 54 18.15 1.70 -4.72
CA HIS A 54 17.51 1.49 -6.01
C HIS A 54 16.45 0.40 -5.96
N THR A 55 16.73 -0.74 -5.30
CA THR A 55 15.74 -1.81 -5.15
C THR A 55 14.53 -1.37 -4.33
N GLN A 56 14.73 -0.59 -3.25
CA GLN A 56 13.62 0.03 -2.51
C GLN A 56 12.77 0.97 -3.36
N LEU A 57 13.41 1.82 -4.17
CA LEU A 57 12.71 2.72 -5.07
C LEU A 57 11.87 1.94 -6.09
N LEU A 58 12.44 0.88 -6.68
CA LEU A 58 11.70 0.00 -7.59
C LEU A 58 10.53 -0.69 -6.89
N HIS A 59 10.72 -1.14 -5.65
CA HIS A 59 9.67 -1.77 -4.86
C HIS A 59 8.52 -0.78 -4.59
N HIS A 60 8.85 0.45 -4.16
CA HIS A 60 7.87 1.52 -3.94
C HIS A 60 7.13 1.90 -5.22
N LYS A 61 7.84 2.03 -6.36
CA LYS A 61 7.23 2.28 -7.67
C LYS A 61 6.27 1.17 -8.07
N ALA A 62 6.67 -0.09 -7.88
CA ALA A 62 5.84 -1.25 -8.17
C ALA A 62 4.59 -1.29 -7.28
N GLN A 63 4.71 -1.01 -5.98
CA GLN A 63 3.57 -0.91 -5.06
C GLN A 63 2.61 0.20 -5.49
N ASN A 64 3.11 1.39 -5.81
CA ASN A 64 2.25 2.50 -6.25
C ASN A 64 1.54 2.18 -7.58
N ALA A 65 2.20 1.51 -8.53
CA ALA A 65 1.57 1.07 -9.77
C ALA A 65 0.43 0.06 -9.52
N ARG A 66 0.61 -0.85 -8.55
CA ARG A 66 -0.44 -1.80 -8.14
C ARG A 66 -1.61 -1.09 -7.46
N LYS A 67 -1.33 -0.12 -6.58
CA LYS A 67 -2.35 0.74 -5.98
C LYS A 67 -3.15 1.49 -7.05
N SER A 68 -2.48 2.06 -8.05
CA SER A 68 -3.15 2.70 -9.19
C SER A 68 -4.01 1.72 -9.99
N THR A 69 -3.52 0.50 -10.23
CA THR A 69 -4.29 -0.55 -10.93
C THR A 69 -5.52 -0.96 -10.13
N LEU A 70 -5.40 -1.01 -8.81
CA LEU A 70 -6.51 -1.31 -7.91
C LEU A 70 -7.59 -0.22 -7.97
N LEU A 71 -7.19 1.05 -7.96
CA LEU A 71 -8.14 2.15 -8.14
C LEU A 71 -8.84 2.06 -9.51
N ASP A 72 -8.09 1.85 -10.59
CA ASP A 72 -8.65 1.66 -11.95
C ASP A 72 -9.63 0.47 -12.02
N SER A 73 -9.33 -0.64 -11.34
CA SER A 73 -10.25 -1.78 -11.26
C SER A 73 -11.58 -1.43 -10.57
N ARG A 74 -11.55 -0.55 -9.57
CA ARG A 74 -12.75 -0.07 -8.87
C ARG A 74 -13.54 0.92 -9.72
N PHE A 75 -12.88 1.80 -10.45
CA PHE A 75 -13.52 2.61 -11.49
C PHE A 75 -14.23 1.74 -12.52
N LYS A 76 -13.57 0.69 -13.03
CA LYS A 76 -14.19 -0.28 -13.95
C LYS A 76 -15.38 -1.02 -13.34
N ALA A 77 -15.32 -1.37 -12.05
CA ALA A 77 -16.47 -1.97 -11.37
C ALA A 77 -17.65 -1.01 -11.33
N CYS A 78 -17.45 0.25 -10.94
CA CYS A 78 -18.51 1.25 -10.91
C CYS A 78 -19.05 1.57 -12.31
N GLY A 79 -18.18 1.78 -13.30
CA GLY A 79 -18.57 2.07 -14.68
C GLY A 79 -19.26 0.91 -15.40
N SER A 80 -19.19 -0.31 -14.87
CA SER A 80 -19.85 -1.47 -15.47
C SER A 80 -21.36 -1.49 -15.23
N ARG A 81 -21.88 -0.76 -14.23
CA ARG A 81 -23.29 -0.82 -13.83
C ARG A 81 -23.85 0.57 -13.51
N ALA A 82 -25.01 0.91 -14.08
CA ALA A 82 -25.57 2.26 -13.99
C ALA A 82 -25.82 2.73 -12.54
N SER A 83 -26.27 1.82 -11.68
CA SER A 83 -26.52 2.09 -10.25
C SER A 83 -25.27 2.48 -9.46
N LEU A 84 -24.08 2.05 -9.92
CA LEU A 84 -22.81 2.29 -9.25
C LEU A 84 -22.07 3.54 -9.74
N GLN A 85 -22.52 4.16 -10.84
CA GLN A 85 -21.88 5.37 -11.40
C GLN A 85 -21.89 6.54 -10.42
N ARG A 86 -22.86 6.61 -9.50
CA ARG A 86 -22.87 7.59 -8.40
C ARG A 86 -21.61 7.51 -7.54
N HIS A 87 -21.05 6.32 -7.35
CA HIS A 87 -19.85 6.11 -6.55
C HIS A 87 -18.59 6.53 -7.30
N GLU A 88 -18.57 6.29 -8.62
CA GLU A 88 -17.51 6.79 -9.49
C GLU A 88 -17.44 8.32 -9.45
N ASN A 89 -18.56 8.98 -9.75
CA ASN A 89 -18.64 10.42 -9.94
C ASN A 89 -18.48 11.24 -8.67
N ASN A 90 -18.84 10.67 -7.51
CA ASN A 90 -18.83 11.41 -6.24
C ASN A 90 -17.66 11.00 -5.33
N LEU A 91 -17.41 9.69 -5.18
CA LEU A 91 -16.46 9.19 -4.18
C LEU A 91 -15.11 8.83 -4.81
N LEU A 92 -15.08 8.00 -5.84
CA LEU A 92 -13.81 7.50 -6.40
C LEU A 92 -12.99 8.60 -7.08
N VAL A 93 -13.64 9.60 -7.66
CA VAL A 93 -12.96 10.76 -8.27
C VAL A 93 -12.12 11.58 -7.27
N LEU A 94 -12.44 11.50 -5.98
CA LEU A 94 -11.69 12.18 -4.91
C LEU A 94 -10.50 11.37 -4.39
N LEU A 95 -10.36 10.11 -4.84
CA LEU A 95 -9.32 9.20 -4.38
C LEU A 95 -8.17 9.14 -5.38
N ASP A 96 -6.97 8.96 -4.85
CA ASP A 96 -5.78 8.64 -5.65
C ASP A 96 -5.25 7.24 -5.31
N ALA A 97 -4.17 6.84 -5.96
CA ALA A 97 -3.51 5.57 -5.68
C ALA A 97 -3.04 5.48 -4.21
N THR A 98 -2.69 6.59 -3.56
CA THR A 98 -2.20 6.58 -2.17
C THR A 98 -3.29 6.25 -1.15
N ALA A 99 -4.56 6.53 -1.50
CA ALA A 99 -5.75 6.14 -0.74
C ALA A 99 -6.05 4.63 -0.82
N MET A 100 -5.39 3.90 -1.71
CA MET A 100 -5.59 2.47 -1.88
C MET A 100 -4.74 1.65 -0.91
N SER A 101 -5.28 0.50 -0.49
CA SER A 101 -4.56 -0.43 0.38
C SER A 101 -3.32 -1.01 -0.30
N GLY A 102 -2.20 -0.99 0.42
CA GLY A 102 -0.96 -1.65 0.02
C GLY A 102 -1.09 -3.17 -0.06
N ASP A 103 -0.19 -3.76 -0.84
CA ASP A 103 -0.07 -5.19 -1.03
C ASP A 103 1.38 -5.63 -0.75
N GLU A 104 1.63 -6.07 0.47
CA GLU A 104 2.93 -6.65 0.83
C GLU A 104 2.94 -8.12 0.42
N THR A 105 3.94 -8.53 -0.36
CA THR A 105 4.15 -9.94 -0.70
C THR A 105 4.66 -10.67 0.53
N ASP A 106 3.92 -11.68 0.98
CA ASP A 106 4.40 -12.52 2.08
C ASP A 106 5.39 -13.55 1.55
N ASN A 107 6.62 -13.42 2.02
CA ASN A 107 7.78 -14.30 1.85
C ASN A 107 8.37 -14.43 0.43
N GLU A 108 9.69 -14.23 0.35
CA GLU A 108 10.54 -14.60 -0.79
C GLU A 108 10.81 -16.12 -0.86
N VAL A 109 9.86 -16.97 -0.45
CA VAL A 109 10.03 -18.42 -0.64
C VAL A 109 9.79 -18.73 -2.11
N GLN A 110 10.88 -19.02 -2.81
CA GLN A 110 10.88 -19.33 -4.23
C GLN A 110 9.99 -20.56 -4.50
N GLY A 111 8.98 -20.39 -5.37
CA GLY A 111 8.08 -21.47 -5.78
C GLY A 111 6.71 -21.53 -5.10
N ALA A 112 6.49 -20.80 -4.00
CA ALA A 112 5.16 -20.70 -3.40
C ALA A 112 4.24 -19.74 -4.19
N PRO A 113 2.91 -20.00 -4.26
CA PRO A 113 1.97 -19.04 -4.82
C PRO A 113 2.07 -17.68 -4.10
N LYS A 114 2.38 -16.62 -4.86
CA LYS A 114 2.53 -15.26 -4.31
C LYS A 114 1.21 -14.81 -3.71
N THR A 115 1.18 -14.74 -2.39
CA THR A 115 0.03 -14.22 -1.64
C THR A 115 0.33 -12.79 -1.22
N TYR A 116 -0.64 -11.91 -1.40
CA TYR A 116 -0.51 -10.50 -1.07
C TYR A 116 -1.33 -10.18 0.18
N LEU A 117 -0.65 -9.78 1.26
CA LEU A 117 -1.28 -9.33 2.48
C LEU A 117 -1.72 -7.88 2.32
N ILE A 118 -3.00 -7.62 2.58
CA ILE A 118 -3.58 -6.28 2.49
C ILE A 118 -3.10 -5.46 3.68
N SER A 119 -2.39 -4.37 3.44
CA SER A 119 -2.14 -3.32 4.43
C SER A 119 -3.17 -2.21 4.26
N ARG A 120 -3.97 -1.94 5.30
CA ARG A 120 -5.03 -0.90 5.23
C ARG A 120 -4.48 0.48 5.60
N PRO A 121 -4.95 1.56 4.95
CA PRO A 121 -4.69 2.91 5.44
C PRO A 121 -5.33 3.10 6.83
N HIS A 122 -4.59 3.67 7.78
CA HIS A 122 -5.06 3.92 9.15
C HIS A 122 -6.31 4.81 9.18
N TRP A 123 -6.36 5.80 8.30
CA TRP A 123 -7.42 6.80 8.25
C TRP A 123 -8.75 6.25 7.73
N GLN A 124 -8.76 5.13 7.02
CA GLN A 124 -9.95 4.64 6.33
C GLN A 124 -10.90 3.93 7.28
N SER A 125 -12.18 4.32 7.25
CA SER A 125 -13.21 3.71 8.07
C SER A 125 -13.47 2.24 7.70
N PRO A 126 -13.96 1.41 8.65
CA PRO A 126 -14.40 0.05 8.35
C PRO A 126 -15.47 -0.02 7.26
N GLU A 127 -16.43 0.93 7.26
CA GLU A 127 -17.52 1.01 6.29
C GLU A 127 -17.01 1.22 4.86
N MET A 128 -16.12 2.21 4.68
CA MET A 128 -15.50 2.48 3.38
C MET A 128 -14.65 1.29 2.93
N LYS A 129 -13.94 0.63 3.84
CA LYS A 129 -13.16 -0.58 3.54
C LYS A 129 -14.06 -1.70 3.03
N ASP A 130 -15.19 -1.96 3.68
CA ASP A 130 -16.11 -3.03 3.28
C ASP A 130 -16.78 -2.71 1.94
N PHE A 131 -17.14 -1.45 1.71
CA PHE A 131 -17.58 -0.96 0.40
C PHE A 131 -16.53 -1.21 -0.70
N MET A 132 -15.27 -0.84 -0.46
CA MET A 132 -14.18 -1.07 -1.43
C MET A 132 -13.96 -2.55 -1.73
N ARG A 133 -14.18 -3.44 -0.76
CA ARG A 133 -14.11 -4.90 -0.97
C ARG A 133 -15.27 -5.43 -1.82
N LYS A 134 -16.47 -4.86 -1.67
CA LYS A 134 -17.60 -5.19 -2.55
C LYS A 134 -17.30 -4.80 -4.00
N LEU A 135 -16.71 -3.62 -4.24
CA LEU A 135 -16.24 -3.24 -5.58
C LEU A 135 -15.18 -4.20 -6.12
N ASP A 136 -14.22 -4.61 -5.28
CA ASP A 136 -13.21 -5.60 -5.66
C ASP A 136 -13.86 -6.96 -6.04
N HIS A 137 -14.96 -7.36 -5.39
CA HIS A 137 -15.73 -8.57 -5.72
C HIS A 137 -16.38 -8.45 -7.11
N ILE A 138 -17.11 -7.36 -7.34
CA ILE A 138 -17.78 -7.05 -8.61
C ILE A 138 -16.77 -7.05 -9.76
N TYR A 139 -15.61 -6.42 -9.58
CA TYR A 139 -14.56 -6.43 -10.60
C TYR A 139 -14.10 -7.85 -10.95
N ARG A 140 -13.92 -8.71 -9.94
CA ARG A 140 -13.48 -10.10 -10.15
C ARG A 140 -14.53 -10.93 -10.85
N GLU A 141 -15.80 -10.73 -10.52
CA GLU A 141 -16.91 -11.37 -11.21
C GLU A 141 -16.95 -10.96 -12.68
N ASN A 142 -16.92 -9.65 -12.97
CA ASN A 142 -16.87 -9.11 -14.33
C ASN A 142 -15.67 -9.62 -15.13
N TRP A 143 -14.51 -9.77 -14.47
CA TRP A 143 -13.32 -10.32 -15.11
C TRP A 143 -13.48 -11.81 -15.43
N ARG A 144 -14.11 -12.59 -14.53
CA ARG A 144 -14.32 -14.04 -14.70
C ARG A 144 -15.40 -14.34 -15.74
N ASN A 145 -16.47 -13.54 -15.73
CA ASN A 145 -17.67 -13.70 -16.54
C ASN A 145 -17.96 -12.39 -17.30
N PRO A 146 -17.17 -12.04 -18.32
CA PRO A 146 -17.35 -10.80 -19.06
C PRO A 146 -18.66 -10.85 -19.88
N HIS A 147 -19.67 -10.10 -19.45
CA HIS A 147 -20.93 -9.99 -20.18
C HIS A 147 -20.80 -9.02 -21.37
N GLY A 148 -21.13 -9.50 -22.58
CA GLY A 148 -21.13 -8.67 -23.78
C GLY A 148 -19.76 -8.15 -24.22
N ARG A 149 -18.66 -8.67 -23.65
CA ARG A 149 -17.29 -8.30 -23.98
C ARG A 149 -16.39 -9.53 -24.00
N ARG A 150 -15.28 -9.44 -24.73
CA ARG A 150 -14.26 -10.49 -24.73
C ARG A 150 -13.58 -10.55 -23.37
N ALA A 151 -13.27 -11.76 -22.89
CA ALA A 151 -12.42 -11.95 -21.72
C ALA A 151 -11.10 -11.19 -21.89
N THR A 152 -10.74 -10.43 -20.85
CA THR A 152 -9.50 -9.66 -20.85
C THR A 152 -8.33 -10.63 -20.86
N ALA A 153 -7.50 -10.58 -21.89
CA ALA A 153 -6.28 -11.36 -21.97
C ALA A 153 -5.30 -10.91 -20.88
N GLY A 154 -4.69 -11.84 -20.16
CA GLY A 154 -3.67 -11.57 -19.15
C GLY A 154 -3.84 -12.38 -17.87
N ASN A 155 -3.11 -11.97 -16.84
CA ASN A 155 -3.12 -12.64 -15.54
C ASN A 155 -4.43 -12.37 -14.79
N ALA A 156 -4.91 -13.39 -14.08
CA ALA A 156 -6.05 -13.25 -13.18
C ALA A 156 -5.82 -12.17 -12.10
N PRO A 157 -6.89 -11.50 -11.63
CA PRO A 157 -6.82 -10.61 -10.49
C PRO A 157 -6.11 -11.29 -9.31
N ARG A 158 -5.19 -10.56 -8.68
CA ARG A 158 -4.38 -11.08 -7.57
C ARG A 158 -5.28 -11.53 -6.42
N ILE A 159 -4.93 -12.66 -5.82
CA ILE A 159 -5.55 -13.10 -4.56
C ILE A 159 -4.94 -12.27 -3.44
N ARG A 160 -5.80 -11.52 -2.74
CA ARG A 160 -5.42 -10.63 -1.64
C ARG A 160 -6.01 -11.19 -0.36
N ILE A 161 -5.18 -11.37 0.67
CA ILE A 161 -5.61 -11.90 1.96
C ILE A 161 -5.72 -10.75 2.96
N ALA A 162 -6.84 -10.72 3.70
CA ALA A 162 -7.05 -9.75 4.75
C ALA A 162 -5.98 -9.91 5.83
N SER A 163 -5.40 -8.80 6.28
CA SER A 163 -4.43 -8.79 7.36
C SER A 163 -4.76 -7.67 8.35
N ASN A 164 -4.18 -7.73 9.54
CA ASN A 164 -4.27 -6.67 10.54
C ASN A 164 -3.21 -5.57 10.31
N ARG A 165 -2.41 -5.66 9.23
CA ARG A 165 -1.41 -4.66 8.91
C ARG A 165 -2.08 -3.36 8.52
N CYS A 166 -1.55 -2.29 9.07
CA CYS A 166 -2.03 -0.95 8.84
C CYS A 166 -0.84 -0.07 8.46
N GLU A 167 -1.06 0.81 7.50
CA GLU A 167 -0.08 1.81 7.05
C GLU A 167 -0.62 3.21 7.33
N PRO A 168 0.23 4.20 7.69
CA PRO A 168 -0.23 5.56 7.96
C PRO A 168 -1.13 6.12 6.84
N GLY A 169 -0.72 5.90 5.58
CA GLY A 169 -1.44 6.35 4.39
C GLY A 169 -1.55 7.88 4.29
N HIS A 170 -1.98 8.38 3.13
CA HIS A 170 -2.42 9.76 2.98
C HIS A 170 -3.94 9.79 2.93
N ALA A 171 -4.56 10.58 3.82
CA ALA A 171 -6.00 10.74 3.87
C ALA A 171 -6.43 11.80 2.84
N PRO A 172 -7.30 11.46 1.87
CA PRO A 172 -7.81 12.43 0.91
C PRO A 172 -8.63 13.52 1.60
N ARG A 173 -8.69 14.69 0.96
CA ARG A 173 -9.47 15.84 1.41
C ARG A 173 -10.87 15.79 0.79
N GLY A 174 -11.86 16.42 1.43
CA GLY A 174 -13.20 16.57 0.86
C GLY A 174 -14.07 15.31 0.92
N LEU A 175 -13.67 14.27 1.66
CA LEU A 175 -14.52 13.09 1.85
C LEU A 175 -15.58 13.34 2.93
N TRP A 176 -16.62 12.51 2.92
CA TRP A 176 -17.66 12.45 3.95
C TRP A 176 -17.12 11.95 5.28
N ARG A 177 -17.75 12.37 6.39
CA ARG A 177 -17.29 12.04 7.74
C ARG A 177 -17.13 10.54 7.98
N ASN A 178 -18.04 9.72 7.44
CA ASN A 178 -18.01 8.27 7.60
C ASN A 178 -17.00 7.55 6.67
N CYS A 179 -16.27 8.27 5.82
CA CYS A 179 -15.11 7.72 5.11
C CYS A 179 -13.87 7.58 6.03
N TYR A 180 -13.81 8.36 7.11
CA TYR A 180 -12.67 8.40 8.01
C TYR A 180 -12.91 7.55 9.27
N ASP A 181 -11.86 6.88 9.75
CA ASP A 181 -11.89 6.15 11.02
C ASP A 181 -12.02 7.14 12.18
N SER A 182 -13.00 6.89 13.05
CA SER A 182 -13.36 7.81 14.12
C SER A 182 -12.30 7.91 15.22
N ASN A 183 -11.53 6.84 15.46
CA ASN A 183 -10.42 6.88 16.41
C ASN A 183 -9.25 7.66 15.82
N TRP A 184 -8.92 7.38 14.55
CA TRP A 184 -7.88 8.13 13.84
C TRP A 184 -8.20 9.63 13.78
N LEU A 185 -9.44 10.02 13.52
CA LEU A 185 -9.85 11.44 13.51
C LEU A 185 -9.66 12.10 14.88
N LYS A 186 -9.92 11.39 15.99
CA LYS A 186 -9.75 11.90 17.36
C LYS A 186 -8.28 12.16 17.68
N ASP A 187 -7.38 11.35 17.14
CA ASP A 187 -5.93 11.48 17.35
C ASP A 187 -5.31 12.66 16.59
N LEU A 188 -6.01 13.22 15.58
CA LEU A 188 -5.55 14.39 14.85
C LEU A 188 -5.66 15.68 15.66
N ARG A 189 -4.64 16.54 15.52
CA ARG A 189 -4.71 17.94 15.99
C ARG A 189 -5.79 18.69 15.19
N GLY A 190 -6.41 19.71 15.81
CA GLY A 190 -7.46 20.51 15.19
C GLY A 190 -7.11 20.98 13.77
N TRP A 191 -5.95 21.63 13.59
CA TRP A 191 -5.50 22.10 12.28
C TRP A 191 -5.26 20.98 11.25
N GLN A 192 -4.92 19.75 11.67
CA GLN A 192 -4.79 18.60 10.75
C GLN A 192 -6.15 18.13 10.28
N ARG A 193 -7.13 18.13 11.20
CA ARG A 193 -8.52 17.80 10.90
C ARG A 193 -9.16 18.85 10.00
N ASP A 194 -8.95 20.13 10.27
CA ASP A 194 -9.46 21.25 9.46
C ASP A 194 -8.91 21.18 8.03
N LYS A 195 -7.64 20.77 7.87
CA LYS A 195 -7.05 20.55 6.55
C LYS A 195 -7.75 19.47 5.75
N LEU A 196 -8.45 18.50 6.35
CA LEU A 196 -9.13 17.46 5.59
C LEU A 196 -10.39 17.97 4.86
N ASP A 197 -10.92 19.14 5.24
CA ASP A 197 -12.13 19.72 4.62
C ASP A 197 -13.29 18.69 4.59
N ILE A 198 -13.56 18.09 5.75
CA ILE A 198 -14.50 16.96 5.86
C ILE A 198 -15.91 17.46 5.57
N VAL A 199 -16.60 16.76 4.67
CA VAL A 199 -18.03 17.00 4.42
C VAL A 199 -18.82 16.44 5.60
N ASP A 200 -19.52 17.31 6.33
CA ASP A 200 -20.34 16.94 7.50
C ASP A 200 -21.69 16.28 7.10
N LYS A 201 -21.60 15.21 6.33
CA LYS A 201 -22.69 14.31 5.96
C LYS A 201 -22.13 12.90 5.88
N ASP A 202 -22.99 11.90 6.01
CA ASP A 202 -22.63 10.52 5.71
C ASP A 202 -22.77 10.25 4.22
N TYR A 203 -21.78 9.57 3.66
CA TYR A 203 -21.86 8.99 2.34
C TYR A 203 -22.67 7.70 2.36
N ASP A 204 -23.56 7.54 1.40
CA ASP A 204 -24.31 6.30 1.19
C ASP A 204 -23.42 5.26 0.47
N PHE A 205 -22.91 4.29 1.23
CA PHE A 205 -22.12 3.16 0.72
C PHE A 205 -22.96 1.97 0.23
N THR A 206 -24.29 2.10 0.15
CA THR A 206 -25.15 0.97 -0.24
C THR A 206 -24.88 0.53 -1.68
N ILE A 207 -24.84 -0.78 -1.87
CA ILE A 207 -24.83 -1.45 -3.16
C ILE A 207 -26.02 -2.40 -3.08
N SER A 208 -26.97 -2.31 -4.02
CA SER A 208 -28.14 -3.18 -4.05
C SER A 208 -27.72 -4.64 -4.26
N ASP A 209 -28.39 -5.57 -3.58
CA ASP A 209 -28.04 -7.00 -3.64
C ASP A 209 -28.16 -7.59 -5.06
N SER A 210 -28.99 -7.00 -5.93
CA SER A 210 -29.06 -7.34 -7.35
C SER A 210 -27.77 -7.06 -8.12
N GLU A 211 -26.84 -6.34 -7.52
CA GLU A 211 -25.54 -5.98 -8.08
C GLU A 211 -24.40 -6.76 -7.39
N LEU A 212 -24.64 -7.60 -6.39
CA LEU A 212 -23.55 -8.38 -5.76
C LEU A 212 -23.43 -9.76 -6.39
#